data_AF-A0A3A4R6D9-F1
#
_entry.id   AF-A0A3A4R6D9-F1
#
_cell.length_a   1.000
_cell.length_b   1.000
_cell.length_c   1.000
_cell.angle_alpha   90.00
_cell.angle_beta   90.00
_cell.angle_gamma   90.00
#
_symmetry.space_group_name_H-M   'P 1'
#
loop_
_entity.id
_entity.type
_entity.pdbx_description
1 polymer ?
#
loop_
_entity_poly.entity_id
_entity_poly.type
_entity_poly.pdbx_seq_one_letter_code
_entity_poly.pdbx_strand_id
1 'polypeptide(L)'
;MNYLPQLTENEVRYICSVIPLQDSIYYFQRNPKEFAKIMPGFRATSMKNQAQVSALLFRCRNQYFISSFIERHISNWLSQIQEHIAKMMEDGDSKELALLHTLPFCFFVDNVGLFFKLINEEYSEEYIALLSAAVTATKEASVQQDKLQEELKAKESEIRKLQAELDSAKSDLERTGTKLNERNTEIKVLKRSLADLEKLKSTVQNDKEMIVALEAKIQVREETINGLRNELAEAKNSSQQLEAQIRAELEKQHAAKTSEQQAALKPKCPSDIEEFKDYLGYNLENIGVPTDSEYCALLKEHLSKILFQGIPIVVNRGVGTTLMKCIANALIGQSNVKTLAFSKDLSIDDVDSFLSSAGRVVCLDNFIGNCNETELLSLFDNHRDKVIFLTVAYDRTIHYVSGEFLRYCQYLNLNRIAALSANAELTEDPSTVEEVEFEFQGISQDNRYSSLLREMLGEFGFLQSLIEQKCTAISDEQDLCRMLAFDVLPYCMDVLQIAPYNTSERLIKYAGDAGRCSYKNLFKGWFAR
;
A
#
# COMPACT_ATOMS: atom_id res chain seq x y z
N MET A 1 -39.91 -100.04 -7.64
CA MET A 1 -40.86 -100.78 -6.77
C MET A 1 -42.25 -100.20 -6.97
N ASN A 2 -43.30 -100.97 -6.68
CA ASN A 2 -44.67 -100.44 -6.60
C ASN A 2 -44.98 -100.18 -5.12
N TYR A 3 -45.01 -98.91 -4.73
CA TYR A 3 -45.22 -98.44 -3.36
C TYR A 3 -46.71 -98.25 -3.05
N LEU A 4 -47.53 -97.80 -4.01
CA LEU A 4 -48.96 -97.52 -3.81
C LEU A 4 -49.77 -98.69 -3.20
N PRO A 5 -49.54 -99.97 -3.58
CA PRO A 5 -50.26 -101.09 -2.96
C PRO A 5 -49.96 -101.28 -1.47
N GLN A 6 -48.85 -100.73 -0.98
CA GLN A 6 -48.39 -100.86 0.42
C GLN A 6 -48.90 -99.70 1.31
N LEU A 7 -49.56 -98.72 0.70
CA LEU A 7 -50.04 -97.51 1.36
C LEU A 7 -51.52 -97.60 1.71
N THR A 8 -51.87 -97.16 2.91
CA THR A 8 -53.24 -96.87 3.34
C THR A 8 -53.79 -95.66 2.60
N GLU A 9 -55.11 -95.48 2.57
CA GLU A 9 -55.72 -94.32 1.91
C GLU A 9 -55.22 -92.99 2.48
N ASN A 10 -54.96 -92.91 3.78
CA ASN A 10 -54.45 -91.71 4.43
C ASN A 10 -53.01 -91.39 3.99
N GLU A 11 -52.16 -92.41 3.86
CA GLU A 11 -50.79 -92.24 3.37
C GLU A 11 -50.77 -91.84 1.90
N VAL A 12 -51.61 -92.42 1.04
CA VAL A 12 -51.71 -91.98 -0.36
C VAL A 12 -52.22 -90.55 -0.45
N ARG A 13 -53.16 -90.15 0.41
CA ARG A 13 -53.64 -88.77 0.49
C ARG A 13 -52.52 -87.81 0.88
N TYR A 14 -51.69 -88.19 1.86
CA TYR A 14 -50.51 -87.43 2.24
C TYR A 14 -49.54 -87.26 1.07
N ILE A 15 -49.15 -88.35 0.40
CA ILE A 15 -48.25 -88.30 -0.77
C ILE A 15 -48.78 -87.34 -1.84
N CYS A 16 -50.06 -87.47 -2.21
CA CYS A 16 -50.68 -86.57 -3.18
C CYS A 16 -50.71 -85.10 -2.71
N SER A 17 -50.73 -84.85 -1.39
CA SER A 17 -50.72 -83.50 -0.82
C SER A 17 -49.35 -82.83 -0.88
N VAL A 18 -48.26 -83.60 -0.84
CA VAL A 18 -46.89 -83.09 -0.83
C VAL A 18 -46.22 -83.06 -2.21
N ILE A 19 -46.81 -83.69 -3.24
CA ILE A 19 -46.33 -83.53 -4.63
C ILE A 19 -46.42 -82.06 -5.04
N PRO A 20 -45.32 -81.40 -5.47
CA PRO A 20 -45.37 -80.00 -5.85
C PRO A 20 -46.40 -79.70 -6.95
N LEU A 21 -47.11 -78.58 -6.78
CA LEU A 21 -48.11 -78.09 -7.74
C LEU A 21 -47.52 -78.01 -9.16
N GLN A 22 -46.32 -77.44 -9.27
CA GLN A 22 -45.66 -77.20 -10.56
C GLN A 22 -45.32 -78.52 -11.27
N ASP A 23 -44.81 -79.51 -10.53
CA ASP A 23 -44.47 -80.83 -11.08
C ASP A 23 -45.70 -81.53 -11.65
N SER A 24 -46.82 -81.43 -10.93
CA SER A 24 -48.10 -81.98 -11.37
C SER A 24 -48.63 -81.28 -12.62
N ILE A 25 -48.65 -79.95 -12.64
CA ILE A 25 -49.07 -79.17 -13.82
C ILE A 25 -48.20 -79.52 -15.03
N TYR A 26 -46.88 -79.55 -14.85
CA TYR A 26 -45.92 -79.88 -15.89
C TYR A 26 -46.15 -81.29 -16.45
N TYR A 27 -46.39 -82.28 -15.57
CA TYR A 27 -46.68 -83.64 -15.98
C TYR A 27 -47.96 -83.76 -16.81
N PHE A 28 -49.03 -83.07 -16.39
CA PHE A 28 -50.29 -83.04 -17.13
C PHE A 28 -50.19 -82.31 -18.47
N GLN A 29 -49.42 -81.22 -18.54
CA GLN A 29 -49.14 -80.51 -19.79
C GLN A 29 -48.43 -81.40 -20.82
N ARG A 30 -47.47 -82.22 -20.36
CA ARG A 30 -46.74 -83.16 -21.24
C ARG A 30 -47.60 -84.31 -21.73
N ASN A 31 -48.72 -84.60 -21.08
CA ASN A 31 -49.59 -85.74 -21.39
C ASN A 31 -51.06 -85.30 -21.57
N PRO A 32 -51.37 -84.41 -22.53
CA PRO A 32 -52.69 -83.77 -22.62
C PRO A 32 -53.81 -84.75 -22.95
N LYS A 33 -53.53 -85.82 -23.71
CA LYS A 33 -54.52 -86.85 -24.07
C LYS A 33 -54.95 -87.67 -22.85
N GLU A 34 -54.00 -88.05 -22.01
CA GLU A 34 -54.30 -88.80 -20.77
C GLU A 34 -54.95 -87.87 -19.72
N PHE A 35 -54.50 -86.61 -19.63
CA PHE A 35 -55.12 -85.62 -18.76
C PHE A 35 -56.60 -85.34 -19.13
N ALA A 36 -56.92 -85.23 -20.43
CA ALA A 36 -58.29 -85.00 -20.88
C ALA A 36 -59.25 -86.15 -20.51
N LYS A 37 -58.75 -87.39 -20.32
CA LYS A 37 -59.56 -88.53 -19.87
C LYS A 37 -59.96 -88.42 -18.39
N ILE A 38 -59.12 -87.79 -17.56
CA ILE A 38 -59.36 -87.65 -16.11
C ILE A 38 -60.00 -86.34 -15.71
N MET A 39 -59.84 -85.31 -16.53
CA MET A 39 -60.40 -83.98 -16.31
C MET A 39 -60.82 -83.35 -17.66
N PRO A 40 -61.94 -83.81 -18.24
CA PRO A 40 -62.40 -83.36 -19.55
C PRO A 40 -62.83 -81.89 -19.51
N GLY A 41 -62.50 -81.13 -20.58
CA GLY A 41 -62.88 -79.73 -20.74
C GLY A 41 -61.98 -78.71 -20.02
N PHE A 42 -60.99 -79.16 -19.23
CA PHE A 42 -60.05 -78.28 -18.54
C PHE A 42 -58.64 -78.35 -19.15
N ARG A 43 -57.85 -77.28 -18.94
CA ARG A 43 -56.43 -77.24 -19.31
C ARG A 43 -55.59 -77.51 -18.06
N ALA A 44 -54.45 -78.18 -18.20
CA ALA A 44 -53.55 -78.41 -17.06
C ALA A 44 -53.17 -77.10 -16.33
N THR A 45 -52.99 -75.99 -17.06
CA THR A 45 -52.67 -74.65 -16.52
C THR A 45 -53.81 -73.98 -15.74
N SER A 46 -55.05 -74.46 -15.84
CA SER A 46 -56.15 -73.88 -15.05
C SER A 46 -56.13 -74.30 -13.59
N MET A 47 -55.35 -75.32 -13.22
CA MET A 47 -55.19 -75.75 -11.83
C MET A 47 -54.19 -74.86 -11.11
N LYS A 48 -54.68 -73.88 -10.35
CA LYS A 48 -53.84 -72.89 -9.63
C LYS A 48 -53.61 -73.22 -8.16
N ASN A 49 -54.31 -74.22 -7.62
CA ASN A 49 -54.31 -74.52 -6.19
C ASN A 49 -53.85 -75.96 -5.93
N GLN A 50 -52.93 -76.11 -4.98
CA GLN A 50 -52.43 -77.38 -4.48
C GLN A 50 -53.56 -78.35 -4.09
N ALA A 51 -54.56 -77.87 -3.34
CA ALA A 51 -55.66 -78.73 -2.86
C ALA A 51 -56.45 -79.39 -4.00
N GLN A 52 -56.65 -78.66 -5.12
CA GLN A 52 -57.37 -79.19 -6.29
C GLN A 52 -56.57 -80.28 -6.99
N VAL A 53 -55.26 -80.07 -7.13
CA VAL A 53 -54.35 -81.03 -7.76
C VAL A 53 -54.20 -82.28 -6.90
N SER A 54 -53.98 -82.12 -5.59
CA SER A 54 -53.87 -83.25 -4.66
C SER A 54 -55.13 -84.10 -4.63
N ALA A 55 -56.32 -83.47 -4.67
CA ALA A 55 -57.59 -84.18 -4.74
C ALA A 55 -57.75 -84.95 -6.07
N LEU A 56 -57.32 -84.37 -7.20
CA LEU A 56 -57.33 -85.03 -8.50
C LEU A 56 -56.40 -86.25 -8.51
N LEU A 57 -55.16 -86.09 -8.05
CA LEU A 57 -54.18 -87.16 -7.95
C LEU A 57 -54.71 -88.30 -7.09
N PHE A 58 -55.27 -87.99 -5.92
CA PHE A 58 -55.83 -89.00 -5.02
C PHE A 58 -57.04 -89.73 -5.62
N ARG A 59 -57.96 -89.01 -6.27
CA ARG A 59 -59.18 -89.58 -6.89
C ARG A 59 -58.83 -90.50 -8.06
N CYS A 60 -57.86 -90.11 -8.88
CA CYS A 60 -57.47 -90.83 -10.08
C CYS A 60 -56.30 -91.80 -9.86
N ARG A 61 -55.88 -92.02 -8.61
CA ARG A 61 -54.69 -92.82 -8.23
C ARG A 61 -54.62 -94.23 -8.82
N ASN A 62 -55.76 -94.87 -9.09
CA ASN A 62 -55.80 -96.24 -9.63
C ASN A 62 -55.62 -96.28 -11.15
N GLN A 63 -55.63 -95.14 -11.83
CA GLN A 63 -55.36 -95.07 -13.26
C GLN A 63 -53.86 -95.08 -13.51
N TYR A 64 -53.39 -95.91 -14.44
CA TYR A 64 -51.95 -96.08 -14.74
C TYR A 64 -51.22 -94.75 -14.97
N PHE A 65 -51.86 -93.81 -15.65
CA PHE A 65 -51.34 -92.46 -15.88
C PHE A 65 -50.99 -91.72 -14.58
N ILE A 66 -51.80 -91.85 -13.54
CA ILE A 66 -51.59 -91.17 -12.25
C ILE A 66 -50.80 -92.04 -11.29
N SER A 67 -51.02 -93.36 -11.26
CA SER A 67 -50.25 -94.26 -10.40
C SER A 67 -48.77 -94.20 -10.76
N SER A 68 -48.41 -94.34 -12.04
CA SER A 68 -47.00 -94.28 -12.48
C SER A 68 -46.33 -92.95 -12.15
N PHE A 69 -47.09 -91.85 -12.19
CA PHE A 69 -46.61 -90.53 -11.79
C PHE A 69 -46.30 -90.45 -10.29
N ILE A 70 -47.23 -90.91 -9.45
CA ILE A 70 -47.07 -90.91 -7.99
C ILE A 70 -45.92 -91.85 -7.60
N GLU A 71 -45.87 -93.06 -8.16
CA GLU A 71 -44.82 -94.05 -7.90
C GLU A 71 -43.42 -93.50 -8.23
N ARG A 72 -43.29 -92.78 -9.35
CA ARG A 72 -42.03 -92.13 -9.73
C ARG A 72 -41.63 -91.04 -8.74
N HIS A 73 -42.57 -90.23 -8.28
CA HIS A 73 -42.28 -89.22 -7.26
C HIS A 73 -41.81 -89.85 -5.95
N ILE A 74 -42.50 -90.89 -5.48
CA ILE A 74 -42.07 -91.64 -4.28
C ILE A 74 -40.65 -92.17 -4.49
N SER A 75 -40.39 -92.88 -5.59
CA SER A 75 -39.06 -93.43 -5.87
C SER A 75 -37.96 -92.37 -5.91
N ASN A 76 -38.22 -91.23 -6.54
CA ASN A 76 -37.25 -90.15 -6.65
C ASN A 76 -36.97 -89.50 -5.29
N TRP A 77 -38.01 -89.25 -4.49
CA TRP A 77 -37.85 -88.66 -3.18
C TRP A 77 -37.09 -89.57 -2.23
N LEU A 78 -37.41 -90.87 -2.21
CA LEU A 78 -36.68 -91.84 -1.38
C LEU A 78 -35.20 -91.89 -1.77
N SER A 79 -34.89 -91.94 -3.08
CA SER A 79 -33.51 -91.93 -3.56
C SER A 79 -32.77 -90.65 -3.14
N GLN A 80 -33.38 -89.48 -3.31
CA GLN A 80 -32.76 -88.20 -2.95
C GLN A 80 -32.52 -88.09 -1.45
N ILE A 81 -33.48 -88.51 -0.63
CA ILE A 81 -33.37 -88.47 0.83
C ILE A 81 -32.28 -89.45 1.30
N GLN A 82 -32.26 -90.67 0.77
CA GLN A 82 -31.25 -91.67 1.12
C GLN A 82 -29.84 -91.26 0.70
N GLU A 83 -29.68 -90.69 -0.49
CA GLU A 83 -28.40 -90.14 -0.96
C GLU A 83 -27.92 -89.00 -0.07
N HIS A 84 -28.82 -88.09 0.34
CA HIS A 84 -28.48 -87.01 1.26
C HIS A 84 -28.08 -87.53 2.66
N ILE A 85 -28.82 -88.49 3.21
CA ILE A 85 -28.47 -89.12 4.50
C ILE A 85 -27.10 -89.81 4.42
N ALA A 86 -26.85 -90.58 3.35
CA ALA A 86 -25.57 -91.25 3.15
C ALA A 86 -24.41 -90.24 3.10
N LYS A 87 -24.60 -89.12 2.38
CA LYS A 87 -23.62 -88.04 2.31
C LYS A 87 -23.33 -87.41 3.67
N MET A 88 -24.36 -87.08 4.45
CA MET A 88 -24.17 -86.54 5.81
C MET A 88 -23.39 -87.51 6.69
N MET A 89 -23.64 -88.82 6.56
CA MET A 89 -22.90 -89.85 7.28
C MET A 89 -21.44 -89.99 6.82
N GLU A 90 -21.17 -89.85 5.52
CA GLU A 90 -19.79 -89.76 4.99
C GLU A 90 -19.05 -88.52 5.51
N ASP A 91 -19.76 -87.41 5.69
CA ASP A 91 -19.24 -86.15 6.24
C ASP A 91 -19.03 -86.21 7.78
N GLY A 92 -19.34 -87.35 8.42
CA GLY A 92 -19.04 -87.63 9.82
C GLY A 92 -20.24 -87.63 10.77
N ASP A 93 -21.46 -87.42 10.28
CA ASP A 93 -22.65 -87.48 11.12
C ASP A 93 -23.00 -88.90 11.54
N SER A 94 -23.47 -89.05 12.79
CA SER A 94 -24.22 -90.26 13.19
C SER A 94 -25.51 -90.41 12.36
N LYS A 95 -26.07 -91.62 12.27
CA LYS A 95 -27.32 -91.87 11.52
C LYS A 95 -28.45 -90.97 12.01
N GLU A 96 -28.56 -90.75 13.32
CA GLU A 96 -29.57 -89.91 13.95
C GLU A 96 -29.41 -88.42 13.56
N LEU A 97 -28.18 -87.91 13.52
CA LEU A 97 -27.90 -86.54 13.09
C LEU A 97 -28.14 -86.36 11.58
N ALA A 98 -27.73 -87.33 10.76
CA ALA A 98 -28.00 -87.31 9.32
C ALA A 98 -29.51 -87.28 9.01
N LEU A 99 -30.31 -88.02 9.78
CA LEU A 99 -31.77 -87.96 9.71
C LEU A 99 -32.31 -86.58 10.12
N LEU A 100 -31.81 -86.00 11.22
CA LEU A 100 -32.22 -84.67 11.68
C LEU A 100 -31.81 -83.54 10.75
N HIS A 101 -30.70 -83.68 10.00
CA HIS A 101 -30.29 -82.69 9.00
C HIS A 101 -31.09 -82.81 7.69
N THR A 102 -31.67 -83.97 7.41
CA THR A 102 -32.32 -84.24 6.11
C THR A 102 -33.85 -84.14 6.18
N LEU A 103 -34.47 -84.78 7.17
CA LEU A 103 -35.92 -84.94 7.23
C LEU A 103 -36.73 -83.63 7.41
N PRO A 104 -36.25 -82.60 8.15
CA PRO A 104 -36.98 -81.33 8.29
C PRO A 104 -37.23 -80.59 6.97
N PHE A 105 -36.42 -80.89 5.96
CA PHE A 105 -36.44 -80.20 4.66
C PHE A 105 -36.91 -81.11 3.52
N CYS A 106 -37.41 -82.30 3.83
CA CYS A 106 -37.87 -83.27 2.85
C CYS A 106 -39.40 -83.32 2.71
N PHE A 107 -39.88 -84.07 1.71
CA PHE A 107 -41.32 -84.23 1.43
C PHE A 107 -42.09 -85.05 2.48
N PHE A 108 -41.38 -85.69 3.42
CA PHE A 108 -41.96 -86.50 4.51
C PHE A 108 -41.94 -85.82 5.88
N VAL A 109 -41.65 -84.51 5.92
CA VAL A 109 -41.45 -83.76 7.18
C VAL A 109 -42.62 -83.87 8.16
N ASP A 110 -43.86 -83.92 7.66
CA ASP A 110 -45.06 -84.03 8.50
C ASP A 110 -45.52 -85.50 8.68
N ASN A 111 -44.78 -86.47 8.13
CA ASN A 111 -45.05 -87.91 8.26
C ASN A 111 -43.77 -88.76 8.11
N VAL A 112 -42.88 -88.66 9.10
CA VAL A 112 -41.59 -89.37 9.13
C VAL A 112 -41.78 -90.89 9.18
N GLY A 113 -42.81 -91.39 9.86
CA GLY A 113 -43.11 -92.83 9.90
C GLY A 113 -43.36 -93.44 8.52
N LEU A 114 -44.02 -92.69 7.64
CA LEU A 114 -44.25 -93.12 6.25
C LEU A 114 -42.94 -93.25 5.46
N PHE A 115 -41.96 -92.39 5.71
CA PHE A 115 -40.64 -92.52 5.08
C PHE A 115 -39.98 -93.85 5.44
N PHE A 116 -39.90 -94.20 6.73
CA PHE A 116 -39.30 -95.45 7.18
C PHE A 116 -40.02 -96.69 6.64
N LYS A 117 -41.36 -96.64 6.64
CA LYS A 117 -42.20 -97.68 6.03
C LYS A 117 -41.85 -97.90 4.55
N LEU A 118 -41.67 -96.83 3.78
CA LEU A 118 -41.39 -96.89 2.35
C LEU A 118 -39.98 -97.40 2.01
N ILE A 119 -39.01 -97.21 2.90
CA ILE A 119 -37.65 -97.78 2.76
C ILE A 119 -37.51 -99.16 3.42
N ASN A 120 -38.61 -99.69 3.96
CA ASN A 120 -38.66 -100.97 4.65
C ASN A 120 -37.70 -101.05 5.86
N GLU A 121 -37.59 -99.95 6.62
CA GLU A 121 -36.93 -99.92 7.93
C GLU A 121 -38.00 -99.87 9.05
N GLU A 122 -37.92 -100.81 10.00
CA GLU A 122 -38.83 -100.87 11.15
C GLU A 122 -38.19 -100.23 12.38
N TYR A 123 -38.93 -99.32 13.03
CA TYR A 123 -38.56 -98.67 14.28
C TYR A 123 -39.75 -98.69 15.25
N SER A 124 -39.49 -98.55 16.56
CA SER A 124 -40.57 -98.46 17.53
C SER A 124 -41.39 -97.18 17.36
N GLU A 125 -42.67 -97.24 17.75
CA GLU A 125 -43.56 -96.07 17.66
C GLU A 125 -43.03 -94.89 18.50
N GLU A 126 -42.40 -95.17 19.65
CA GLU A 126 -41.78 -94.14 20.50
C GLU A 126 -40.60 -93.46 19.80
N TYR A 127 -39.77 -94.22 19.09
CA TYR A 127 -38.65 -93.67 18.33
C TYR A 127 -39.14 -92.78 17.17
N ILE A 128 -40.13 -93.25 16.40
CA ILE A 128 -40.72 -92.47 15.31
C ILE A 128 -41.37 -91.19 15.86
N ALA A 129 -42.09 -91.27 16.98
CA ALA A 129 -42.70 -90.10 17.62
C ALA A 129 -41.65 -89.09 18.09
N LEU A 130 -40.58 -89.55 18.75
CA LEU A 130 -39.48 -88.69 19.21
C LEU A 130 -38.76 -88.03 18.04
N LEU A 131 -38.41 -88.79 17.00
CA LEU A 131 -37.73 -88.26 15.83
C LEU A 131 -38.64 -87.30 15.05
N SER A 132 -39.93 -87.59 14.92
CA SER A 132 -40.90 -86.67 14.30
C SER A 132 -40.96 -85.34 15.04
N ALA A 133 -41.03 -85.38 16.37
CA ALA A 133 -41.02 -84.17 17.20
C ALA A 133 -39.70 -83.38 17.03
N ALA A 134 -38.56 -84.07 16.99
CA ALA A 134 -37.26 -83.45 16.78
C ALA A 134 -37.12 -82.84 15.37
N VAL A 135 -37.66 -83.50 14.35
CA VAL A 135 -37.72 -83.00 12.96
C VAL A 135 -38.57 -81.74 12.86
N THR A 136 -39.75 -81.73 13.49
CA THR A 136 -40.60 -80.53 13.56
C THR A 136 -39.90 -79.39 14.29
N ALA A 137 -39.31 -79.66 15.46
CA ALA A 137 -38.57 -78.66 16.23
C ALA A 137 -37.38 -78.07 15.45
N THR A 138 -36.67 -78.90 14.68
CA THR A 138 -35.54 -78.47 13.84
C THR A 138 -35.99 -77.57 12.69
N LYS A 139 -37.11 -77.93 12.01
CA LYS A 139 -37.72 -77.08 10.98
C LYS A 139 -38.13 -75.71 11.54
N GLU A 140 -38.81 -75.71 12.69
CA GLU A 140 -39.26 -74.48 13.34
C GLU A 140 -38.07 -73.61 13.77
N ALA A 141 -37.02 -74.21 14.34
CA ALA A 141 -35.80 -73.51 14.72
C ALA A 141 -35.10 -72.87 13.50
N SER A 142 -34.98 -73.58 12.38
CA SER A 142 -34.43 -73.03 11.14
C SER A 142 -35.21 -71.83 10.63
N VAL A 143 -36.56 -71.91 10.63
CA VAL A 143 -37.41 -70.79 10.20
C VAL A 143 -37.25 -69.58 11.11
N GLN A 144 -37.09 -69.78 12.43
CA GLN A 144 -36.85 -68.68 13.35
C GLN A 144 -35.46 -68.08 13.19
N GLN A 145 -34.44 -68.92 12.94
CA GLN A 145 -33.09 -68.45 12.67
C GLN A 145 -33.04 -67.55 11.43
N ASP A 146 -33.71 -67.94 10.34
CA ASP A 146 -33.78 -67.13 9.12
C ASP A 146 -34.44 -65.77 9.39
N LYS A 147 -35.54 -65.75 10.15
CA LYS A 147 -36.23 -64.50 10.55
C LYS A 147 -35.32 -63.59 11.36
N LEU A 148 -34.66 -64.14 12.38
CA LEU A 148 -33.73 -63.38 13.22
C LEU A 148 -32.54 -62.87 12.42
N GLN A 149 -32.04 -63.63 11.45
CA GLN A 149 -30.94 -63.21 10.58
C GLN A 149 -31.34 -62.05 9.66
N GLU A 150 -32.55 -62.06 9.11
CA GLU A 150 -33.07 -60.94 8.34
C GLU A 150 -33.34 -59.71 9.21
N GLU A 151 -33.87 -59.87 10.43
CA GLU A 151 -34.02 -58.78 11.40
C GLU A 151 -32.67 -58.18 11.81
N LEU A 152 -31.65 -59.02 12.03
CA LEU A 152 -30.28 -58.60 12.34
C LEU A 152 -29.71 -57.76 11.20
N LYS A 153 -29.79 -58.23 9.95
CA LYS A 153 -29.33 -57.47 8.76
C LYS A 153 -30.05 -56.13 8.65
N ALA A 154 -31.36 -56.10 8.89
CA ALA A 154 -32.14 -54.86 8.88
C ALA A 154 -31.63 -53.88 9.95
N LYS A 155 -31.41 -54.36 11.18
CA LYS A 155 -30.88 -53.54 12.29
C LYS A 155 -29.46 -53.06 12.05
N GLU A 156 -28.58 -53.89 11.50
CA GLU A 156 -27.23 -53.48 11.10
C GLU A 156 -27.26 -52.36 10.06
N SER A 157 -28.15 -52.45 9.07
CA SER A 157 -28.33 -51.39 8.07
C SER A 157 -28.80 -50.07 8.70
N GLU A 158 -29.71 -50.16 9.67
CA GLU A 158 -30.23 -49.01 10.43
C GLU A 158 -29.13 -48.36 11.27
N ILE A 159 -28.31 -49.15 11.96
CA ILE A 159 -27.14 -48.66 12.73
C ILE A 159 -26.15 -47.94 11.82
N ARG A 160 -25.81 -48.51 10.65
CA ARG A 160 -24.90 -47.85 9.70
C ARG A 160 -25.45 -46.51 9.23
N LYS A 161 -26.77 -46.43 8.97
CA LYS A 161 -27.43 -45.19 8.57
C LYS A 161 -27.37 -44.15 9.69
N LEU A 162 -27.74 -44.52 10.92
CA LEU A 162 -27.70 -43.64 12.08
C LEU A 162 -26.28 -43.17 12.39
N GLN A 163 -25.26 -44.02 12.21
CA GLN A 163 -23.87 -43.65 12.39
C GLN A 163 -23.43 -42.59 11.37
N ALA A 164 -23.81 -42.75 10.10
CA ALA A 164 -23.52 -41.76 9.06
C ALA A 164 -24.22 -40.42 9.33
N GLU A 165 -25.47 -40.44 9.79
CA GLU A 165 -26.21 -39.23 10.20
C GLU A 165 -25.54 -38.54 11.40
N LEU A 166 -25.10 -39.32 12.39
CA LEU A 166 -24.39 -38.81 13.57
C LEU A 166 -23.08 -38.13 13.19
N ASP A 167 -22.29 -38.75 12.31
CA ASP A 167 -20.99 -38.21 11.87
C ASP A 167 -21.18 -36.95 11.00
N SER A 168 -22.21 -36.91 10.15
CA SER A 168 -22.60 -35.69 9.44
C SER A 168 -23.00 -34.57 10.40
N ALA A 169 -23.83 -34.87 11.41
CA ALA A 169 -24.28 -33.88 12.40
C ALA A 169 -23.12 -33.34 13.24
N LYS A 170 -22.13 -34.19 13.60
CA LYS A 170 -20.91 -33.76 14.30
C LYS A 170 -20.08 -32.79 13.45
N SER A 171 -19.86 -33.12 12.17
CA SER A 171 -19.14 -32.24 11.24
C SER A 171 -19.83 -30.88 11.08
N ASP A 172 -21.17 -30.86 11.00
CA ASP A 172 -21.95 -29.64 10.97
C ASP A 172 -21.85 -28.83 12.27
N LEU A 173 -21.83 -29.49 13.43
CA LEU A 173 -21.64 -28.84 14.72
C LEU A 173 -20.25 -28.20 14.83
N GLU A 174 -19.19 -28.88 14.39
CA GLU A 174 -17.84 -28.32 14.38
C GLU A 174 -17.77 -27.09 13.46
N ARG A 175 -18.32 -27.19 12.25
CA ARG A 175 -18.37 -26.08 11.28
C ARG A 175 -19.19 -24.89 11.78
N THR A 176 -20.25 -25.11 12.53
CA THR A 176 -21.03 -24.03 13.14
C THR A 176 -20.30 -23.42 14.34
N GLY A 177 -19.58 -24.23 15.12
CA GLY A 177 -18.70 -23.78 16.20
C GLY A 177 -17.58 -22.85 15.71
N THR A 178 -16.91 -23.18 14.61
CA THR A 178 -15.87 -22.32 14.02
C THR A 178 -16.45 -20.96 13.56
N LYS A 179 -17.56 -20.99 12.82
CA LYS A 179 -18.27 -19.76 12.39
C LYS A 179 -18.72 -18.91 13.57
N LEU A 180 -19.22 -19.52 14.64
CA LEU A 180 -19.63 -18.78 15.85
C LEU A 180 -18.43 -18.09 16.50
N ASN A 181 -17.27 -18.76 16.54
CA ASN A 181 -16.05 -18.15 17.08
C ASN A 181 -15.57 -16.98 16.21
N GLU A 182 -15.57 -17.11 14.89
CA GLU A 182 -15.26 -16.03 13.94
C GLU A 182 -16.17 -14.82 14.17
N ARG A 183 -17.50 -15.03 14.22
CA ARG A 183 -18.45 -13.95 14.50
C ARG A 183 -18.23 -13.31 15.87
N ASN A 184 -17.87 -14.08 16.89
CA ASN A 184 -17.51 -13.52 18.19
C ASN A 184 -16.25 -12.65 18.13
N THR A 185 -15.25 -13.01 17.32
CA THR A 185 -14.07 -12.15 17.11
C THR A 185 -14.43 -10.85 16.38
N GLU A 186 -15.27 -10.91 15.34
CA GLU A 186 -15.77 -9.73 14.64
C GLU A 186 -16.54 -8.80 15.58
N ILE A 187 -17.45 -9.35 16.40
CA ILE A 187 -18.21 -8.58 17.40
C ILE A 187 -17.27 -7.87 18.38
N LYS A 188 -16.19 -8.52 18.83
CA LYS A 188 -15.20 -7.90 19.72
C LYS A 188 -14.48 -6.73 19.04
N VAL A 189 -14.12 -6.87 17.75
CA VAL A 189 -13.51 -5.80 16.96
C VAL A 189 -14.47 -4.62 16.83
N LEU A 190 -15.71 -4.89 16.40
CA LEU A 190 -16.74 -3.86 16.24
C LEU A 190 -17.02 -3.10 17.55
N LYS A 191 -17.05 -3.79 18.69
CA LYS A 191 -17.21 -3.14 20.00
C LYS A 191 -16.07 -2.18 20.33
N ARG A 192 -14.81 -2.52 20.00
CA ARG A 192 -13.68 -1.61 20.18
C ARG A 192 -13.82 -0.39 19.28
N SER A 193 -14.13 -0.60 18.00
CA SER A 193 -14.34 0.50 17.05
C SER A 193 -15.47 1.44 17.48
N LEU A 194 -16.56 0.92 18.05
CA LEU A 194 -17.64 1.75 18.61
C LEU A 194 -17.15 2.62 19.78
N ALA A 195 -16.36 2.06 20.70
CA ALA A 195 -15.77 2.83 21.81
C ALA A 195 -14.83 3.93 21.31
N ASP A 196 -14.00 3.63 20.30
CA ASP A 196 -13.11 4.62 19.67
C ASP A 196 -13.90 5.74 19.00
N LEU A 197 -15.01 5.41 18.33
CA LEU A 197 -15.90 6.37 17.67
C LEU A 197 -16.60 7.27 18.69
N GLU A 198 -17.03 6.71 19.82
CA GLU A 198 -17.62 7.49 20.92
C GLU A 198 -16.60 8.46 21.54
N LYS A 199 -15.35 8.02 21.73
CA LYS A 199 -14.24 8.90 22.14
C LYS A 199 -14.02 10.02 21.12
N LEU A 200 -13.95 9.69 19.84
CA LEU A 200 -13.78 10.70 18.78
C LEU A 200 -14.93 11.71 18.77
N LYS A 201 -16.17 11.25 18.95
CA LYS A 201 -17.35 12.11 19.05
C LYS A 201 -17.24 13.09 20.22
N SER A 202 -16.74 12.65 21.38
CA SER A 202 -16.50 13.54 22.53
C SER A 202 -15.44 14.61 22.22
N THR A 203 -14.36 14.24 21.53
CA THR A 203 -13.32 15.19 21.09
C THR A 203 -13.90 16.22 20.12
N VAL A 204 -14.64 15.79 19.11
CA VAL A 204 -15.28 16.68 18.13
C VAL A 204 -16.25 17.67 18.80
N GLN A 205 -16.99 17.21 19.83
CA GLN A 205 -17.88 18.09 20.58
C GLN A 205 -17.10 19.16 21.36
N ASN A 206 -16.00 18.78 22.01
CA ASN A 206 -15.12 19.72 22.71
C ASN A 206 -14.48 20.73 21.75
N ASP A 207 -14.00 20.27 20.60
CA ASP A 207 -13.42 21.13 19.56
C ASP A 207 -14.46 22.13 19.03
N LYS A 208 -15.71 21.68 18.85
CA LYS A 208 -16.81 22.55 18.44
C LYS A 208 -17.10 23.64 19.47
N GLU A 209 -17.11 23.30 20.75
CA GLU A 209 -17.27 24.28 21.83
C GLU A 209 -16.11 25.29 21.86
N MET A 210 -14.88 24.82 21.63
CA MET A 210 -13.70 25.67 21.54
C MET A 210 -13.75 26.61 20.32
N ILE A 211 -14.22 26.14 19.16
CA ILE A 211 -14.42 26.96 17.97
C ILE A 211 -15.42 28.09 18.27
N VAL A 212 -16.59 27.78 18.85
CA VAL A 212 -17.59 28.79 19.22
C VAL A 212 -16.99 29.83 20.20
N ALA A 213 -16.19 29.38 21.17
CA ALA A 213 -15.51 30.30 22.09
C ALA A 213 -14.47 31.19 21.40
N LEU A 214 -13.75 30.66 20.39
CA LEU A 214 -12.79 31.43 19.60
C LEU A 214 -13.49 32.43 18.67
N GLU A 215 -14.59 32.04 18.02
CA GLU A 215 -15.42 32.92 17.19
C GLU A 215 -15.93 34.12 18.01
N ALA A 216 -16.43 33.89 19.22
CA ALA A 216 -16.84 34.96 20.12
C ALA A 216 -15.68 35.91 20.46
N LYS A 217 -14.47 35.38 20.71
CA LYS A 217 -13.28 36.21 20.95
C LYS A 217 -12.87 37.02 19.71
N ILE A 218 -13.00 36.46 18.51
CA ILE A 218 -12.73 37.16 17.26
C ILE A 218 -13.69 38.33 17.10
N GLN A 219 -14.99 38.12 17.32
CA GLN A 219 -16.00 39.19 17.24
C GLN A 219 -15.70 40.34 18.21
N VAL A 220 -15.37 40.04 19.47
CA VAL A 220 -14.97 41.06 20.47
C VAL A 220 -13.72 41.84 20.02
N ARG A 221 -12.74 41.15 19.42
CA ARG A 221 -11.54 41.80 18.89
C ARG A 221 -11.84 42.68 17.68
N GLU A 222 -12.72 42.26 16.78
CA GLU A 222 -13.18 43.07 15.65
C GLU A 222 -13.90 44.35 16.10
N GLU A 223 -14.79 44.24 17.09
CA GLU A 223 -15.44 45.39 17.72
C GLU A 223 -14.41 46.36 18.32
N THR A 224 -13.39 45.82 19.01
CA THR A 224 -12.29 46.61 19.57
C THR A 224 -11.47 47.30 18.48
N ILE A 225 -11.11 46.59 17.40
CA ILE A 225 -10.35 47.15 16.27
C ILE A 225 -11.14 48.28 15.61
N ASN A 226 -12.46 48.10 15.42
CA ASN A 226 -13.31 49.14 14.87
C ASN A 226 -13.40 50.36 15.79
N GLY A 227 -13.49 50.15 17.12
CA GLY A 227 -13.41 51.23 18.11
C GLY A 227 -12.09 52.02 17.99
N LEU A 228 -10.96 51.32 18.02
CA LEU A 228 -9.64 51.95 17.87
C LEU A 228 -9.45 52.66 16.53
N ARG A 229 -10.00 52.13 15.43
CA ARG A 229 -9.99 52.81 14.12
C ARG A 229 -10.77 54.12 14.14
N ASN A 230 -11.91 54.16 14.82
CA ASN A 230 -12.70 55.38 14.97
C ASN A 230 -11.94 56.41 15.82
N GLU A 231 -11.38 55.99 16.95
CA GLU A 231 -10.53 56.85 17.79
C GLU A 231 -9.31 57.38 17.02
N LEU A 232 -8.65 56.53 16.22
CA LEU A 232 -7.54 56.93 15.36
C LEU A 232 -7.98 57.94 14.28
N ALA A 233 -9.17 57.76 13.69
CA ALA A 233 -9.72 58.71 12.73
C ALA A 233 -10.04 60.06 13.39
N GLU A 234 -10.59 60.07 14.60
CA GLU A 234 -10.84 61.28 15.38
C GLU A 234 -9.55 61.98 15.79
N ALA A 235 -8.54 61.23 16.25
CA ALA A 235 -7.22 61.73 16.57
C ALA A 235 -6.52 62.29 15.33
N LYS A 236 -6.64 61.63 14.18
CA LYS A 236 -6.10 62.11 12.89
C LYS A 236 -6.78 63.39 12.44
N ASN A 237 -8.10 63.50 12.56
CA ASN A 237 -8.82 64.74 12.25
C ASN A 237 -8.41 65.88 13.18
N SER A 238 -8.24 65.59 14.47
CA SER A 238 -7.77 66.55 15.46
C SER A 238 -6.33 66.98 15.18
N SER A 239 -5.45 66.03 14.81
CA SER A 239 -4.07 66.30 14.37
C SER A 239 -4.05 67.15 13.11
N GLN A 240 -4.92 66.89 12.12
CA GLN A 240 -5.04 67.71 10.92
C GLN A 240 -5.53 69.14 11.23
N GLN A 241 -6.46 69.30 12.16
CA GLN A 241 -6.91 70.62 12.62
C GLN A 241 -5.79 71.37 13.36
N LEU A 242 -5.06 70.69 14.24
CA LEU A 242 -3.89 71.23 14.92
C LEU A 242 -2.78 71.58 13.92
N GLU A 243 -2.49 70.71 12.95
CA GLU A 243 -1.55 70.98 11.85
C GLU A 243 -1.99 72.18 11.02
N ALA A 244 -3.28 72.35 10.73
CA ALA A 244 -3.78 73.52 10.01
C ALA A 244 -3.62 74.82 10.82
N GLN A 245 -3.86 74.76 12.13
CA GLN A 245 -3.62 75.89 13.05
C GLN A 245 -2.13 76.21 13.16
N ILE A 246 -1.29 75.19 13.31
CA ILE A 246 0.17 75.30 13.34
C ILE A 246 0.69 75.82 12.00
N ARG A 247 0.12 75.41 10.86
CA ARG A 247 0.46 75.88 9.51
C ARG A 247 0.09 77.35 9.30
N ALA A 248 -1.05 77.81 9.81
CA ALA A 248 -1.43 79.23 9.77
C ALA A 248 -0.52 80.11 10.66
N GLU A 249 -0.08 79.58 11.81
CA GLU A 249 0.89 80.26 12.69
C GLU A 249 2.32 80.21 12.11
N LEU A 250 2.69 79.10 11.45
CA LEU A 250 3.93 78.92 10.71
C LEU A 250 3.98 79.79 9.46
N GLU A 251 2.90 80.00 8.70
CA GLU A 251 2.85 80.95 7.57
C GLU A 251 3.14 82.39 8.00
N LYS A 252 2.76 82.75 9.24
CA LYS A 252 3.12 84.01 9.89
C LYS A 252 4.62 84.08 10.27
N GLN A 253 5.25 82.94 10.54
CA GLN A 253 6.67 82.82 10.87
C GLN A 253 7.56 82.51 9.64
N HIS A 254 6.98 82.03 8.52
CA HIS A 254 7.66 81.59 7.30
C HIS A 254 7.93 82.68 6.28
N ALA A 255 7.53 83.93 6.53
CA ALA A 255 8.20 85.08 5.91
C ALA A 255 9.67 85.22 6.41
N ALA A 256 10.07 84.50 7.46
CA ALA A 256 11.39 84.62 8.09
C ALA A 256 12.32 83.39 7.95
N LYS A 257 11.85 82.23 7.47
CA LYS A 257 12.72 81.05 7.27
C LYS A 257 12.21 80.16 6.13
N THR A 258 12.93 80.16 5.03
CA THR A 258 12.74 79.24 3.89
C THR A 258 13.50 77.91 4.12
N SER A 259 12.92 76.80 3.62
CA SER A 259 13.59 75.61 3.00
C SER A 259 13.88 74.30 3.79
N GLU A 260 13.87 73.21 3.00
CA GLU A 260 14.39 71.80 3.15
C GLU A 260 13.41 70.72 3.72
N GLN A 261 12.73 69.86 2.93
CA GLN A 261 13.06 68.74 1.98
C GLN A 261 13.32 67.36 2.62
N GLN A 262 12.65 66.31 2.10
CA GLN A 262 13.21 64.95 2.05
C GLN A 262 12.81 64.26 0.73
N ALA A 263 13.84 63.93 -0.06
CA ALA A 263 13.81 63.22 -1.34
C ALA A 263 14.53 61.86 -1.16
N ALA A 264 14.20 60.86 -1.98
CA ALA A 264 14.85 59.54 -1.95
C ALA A 264 16.37 59.65 -2.15
N LEU A 265 17.16 58.91 -1.33
CA LEU A 265 18.62 58.91 -1.39
C LEU A 265 19.11 58.20 -2.65
N LYS A 266 20.00 58.86 -3.41
CA LYS A 266 20.58 58.32 -4.65
C LYS A 266 21.85 57.51 -4.38
N PRO A 267 22.19 56.52 -5.23
CA PRO A 267 23.48 55.84 -5.15
C PRO A 267 24.66 56.81 -5.17
N LYS A 268 25.73 56.46 -4.45
CA LYS A 268 27.01 57.19 -4.43
C LYS A 268 28.12 56.34 -5.03
N CYS A 269 29.02 56.98 -5.77
CA CYS A 269 30.24 56.37 -6.29
C CYS A 269 31.44 57.29 -6.10
N PRO A 270 32.67 56.75 -6.05
CA PRO A 270 33.89 57.55 -6.12
C PRO A 270 33.86 58.55 -7.30
N SER A 271 34.30 59.78 -7.06
CA SER A 271 34.51 60.79 -8.11
C SER A 271 35.65 60.36 -9.05
N ASP A 272 36.70 59.76 -8.48
CA ASP A 272 37.76 59.07 -9.19
C ASP A 272 37.73 57.57 -8.85
N ILE A 273 37.25 56.76 -9.79
CA ILE A 273 37.18 55.31 -9.63
C ILE A 273 38.55 54.65 -9.71
N GLU A 274 39.52 55.25 -10.39
CA GLU A 274 40.88 54.70 -10.49
C GLU A 274 41.63 54.89 -9.18
N GLU A 275 41.44 56.03 -8.50
CA GLU A 275 41.96 56.25 -7.15
C GLU A 275 41.45 55.17 -6.18
N PHE A 276 40.14 54.89 -6.20
CA PHE A 276 39.57 53.80 -5.40
C PHE A 276 40.19 52.44 -5.74
N LYS A 277 40.41 52.15 -7.03
CA LYS A 277 41.03 50.88 -7.46
C LYS A 277 42.47 50.75 -6.97
N ASP A 278 43.22 51.84 -6.93
CA ASP A 278 44.60 51.83 -6.44
C ASP A 278 44.65 51.55 -4.94
N TYR A 279 43.85 52.28 -4.14
CA TYR A 279 43.75 52.03 -2.70
C TYR A 279 43.25 50.61 -2.40
N LEU A 280 42.22 50.14 -3.10
CA LEU A 280 41.76 48.77 -2.97
C LEU A 280 42.86 47.77 -3.33
N GLY A 281 43.67 48.06 -4.35
CA GLY A 281 44.83 47.26 -4.74
C GLY A 281 45.85 47.11 -3.62
N TYR A 282 46.27 48.21 -2.99
CA TYR A 282 47.20 48.17 -1.86
C TYR A 282 46.63 47.37 -0.68
N ASN A 283 45.34 47.54 -0.39
CA ASN A 283 44.66 46.78 0.66
C ASN A 283 44.61 45.27 0.37
N LEU A 284 44.40 44.87 -0.90
CA LEU A 284 44.42 43.47 -1.31
C LEU A 284 45.84 42.87 -1.26
N GLU A 285 46.85 43.63 -1.67
CA GLU A 285 48.26 43.22 -1.59
C GLU A 285 48.69 43.02 -0.13
N ASN A 286 48.29 43.92 0.77
CA ASN A 286 48.59 43.85 2.20
C ASN A 286 48.09 42.55 2.86
N ILE A 287 46.91 42.06 2.47
CA ILE A 287 46.35 40.79 2.97
C ILE A 287 46.91 39.55 2.23
N GLY A 288 47.84 39.73 1.29
CA GLY A 288 48.54 38.66 0.60
C GLY A 288 47.93 38.24 -0.74
N VAL A 289 47.10 39.06 -1.38
CA VAL A 289 46.68 38.84 -2.77
C VAL A 289 47.84 39.23 -3.71
N PRO A 290 48.38 38.31 -4.53
CA PRO A 290 49.50 38.64 -5.42
C PRO A 290 49.09 39.63 -6.51
N THR A 291 49.81 40.75 -6.59
CA THR A 291 49.56 41.86 -7.53
C THR A 291 49.79 41.46 -8.99
N ASP A 292 50.65 40.45 -9.23
CA ASP A 292 50.97 39.89 -10.55
C ASP A 292 49.98 38.81 -11.02
N SER A 293 49.00 38.44 -10.19
CA SER A 293 48.03 37.41 -10.55
C SER A 293 47.01 37.90 -11.58
N GLU A 294 46.72 37.05 -12.58
CA GLU A 294 45.74 37.35 -13.65
C GLU A 294 44.35 37.72 -13.11
N TYR A 295 43.98 37.21 -11.93
CA TYR A 295 42.67 37.49 -11.33
C TYR A 295 42.62 38.79 -10.51
N CYS A 296 43.75 39.34 -10.06
CA CYS A 296 43.74 40.54 -9.20
C CYS A 296 43.22 41.77 -9.95
N ALA A 297 43.72 42.02 -11.16
CA ALA A 297 43.21 43.09 -12.02
C ALA A 297 41.72 42.88 -12.34
N LEU A 298 41.33 41.65 -12.68
CA LEU A 298 39.94 41.29 -12.97
C LEU A 298 39.02 41.55 -11.76
N LEU A 299 39.50 41.26 -10.54
CA LEU A 299 38.77 41.46 -9.30
C LEU A 299 38.54 42.94 -9.00
N LYS A 300 39.59 43.78 -9.08
CA LYS A 300 39.48 45.23 -8.85
C LYS A 300 38.44 45.87 -9.77
N GLU A 301 38.50 45.50 -11.04
CA GLU A 301 37.54 45.95 -12.06
C GLU A 301 36.12 45.44 -11.83
N HIS A 302 35.96 44.22 -11.30
CA HIS A 302 34.64 43.69 -11.00
C HIS A 302 34.01 44.37 -9.79
N LEU A 303 34.78 44.52 -8.69
CA LEU A 303 34.34 45.18 -7.47
C LEU A 303 33.94 46.64 -7.72
N SER A 304 34.76 47.38 -8.46
CA SER A 304 34.46 48.77 -8.84
C SER A 304 33.15 48.91 -9.62
N LYS A 305 32.74 47.87 -10.36
CA LYS A 305 31.49 47.87 -11.12
C LYS A 305 30.27 47.60 -10.25
N ILE A 306 30.38 46.73 -9.24
CA ILE A 306 29.21 46.24 -8.49
C ILE A 306 28.94 47.00 -7.18
N LEU A 307 29.97 47.57 -6.53
CA LEU A 307 29.86 48.17 -5.20
C LEU A 307 28.96 49.40 -5.14
N PHE A 308 28.93 50.18 -6.21
CA PHE A 308 28.36 51.54 -6.21
C PHE A 308 27.01 51.63 -6.94
N GLN A 309 26.37 50.50 -7.25
CA GLN A 309 25.08 50.46 -7.96
C GLN A 309 23.87 50.72 -7.04
N GLY A 310 24.08 50.77 -5.72
CA GLY A 310 23.01 50.76 -4.73
C GLY A 310 22.22 49.44 -4.74
N ILE A 311 22.87 48.34 -5.09
CA ILE A 311 22.33 46.97 -5.09
C ILE A 311 23.13 46.17 -4.04
N PRO A 312 22.46 45.46 -3.11
CA PRO A 312 23.14 44.64 -2.12
C PRO A 312 24.00 43.53 -2.74
N ILE A 313 25.12 43.19 -2.08
CA ILE A 313 26.06 42.16 -2.52
C ILE A 313 25.97 40.95 -1.59
N VAL A 314 25.63 39.80 -2.16
CA VAL A 314 25.63 38.51 -1.45
C VAL A 314 27.00 37.86 -1.58
N VAL A 315 27.64 37.54 -0.45
CA VAL A 315 29.00 36.97 -0.40
C VAL A 315 29.13 35.94 0.71
N ASN A 316 30.01 34.95 0.54
CA ASN A 316 30.36 34.01 1.60
C ASN A 316 31.02 34.74 2.78
N ARG A 317 30.57 34.47 4.02
CA ARG A 317 31.06 35.10 5.25
C ARG A 317 32.58 35.00 5.41
N GLY A 318 33.17 33.86 5.06
CA GLY A 318 34.59 33.55 5.28
C GLY A 318 35.53 34.49 4.50
N VAL A 319 35.22 34.76 3.23
CA VAL A 319 36.00 35.68 2.38
C VAL A 319 35.46 37.12 2.43
N GLY A 320 34.15 37.27 2.60
CA GLY A 320 33.47 38.55 2.60
C GLY A 320 33.90 39.44 3.75
N THR A 321 34.14 38.88 4.94
CA THR A 321 34.55 39.67 6.12
C THR A 321 35.87 40.42 5.86
N THR A 322 36.87 39.75 5.31
CA THR A 322 38.16 40.37 4.97
C THR A 322 38.00 41.38 3.84
N LEU A 323 37.24 41.03 2.80
CA LEU A 323 36.98 41.91 1.66
C LEU A 323 36.34 43.24 2.10
N MET A 324 35.33 43.18 2.96
CA MET A 324 34.62 44.37 3.44
C MET A 324 35.57 45.31 4.19
N LYS A 325 36.54 44.78 4.95
CA LYS A 325 37.56 45.61 5.62
C LYS A 325 38.44 46.34 4.62
N CYS A 326 38.92 45.64 3.58
CA CYS A 326 39.73 46.25 2.52
C CYS A 326 38.96 47.36 1.81
N ILE A 327 37.69 47.12 1.46
CA ILE A 327 36.84 48.10 0.79
C ILE A 327 36.57 49.32 1.69
N ALA A 328 36.22 49.09 2.96
CA ALA A 328 35.93 50.18 3.88
C ALA A 328 37.18 51.00 4.23
N ASN A 329 38.34 50.36 4.32
CA ASN A 329 39.62 51.04 4.51
C ASN A 329 40.03 51.87 3.29
N ALA A 330 39.78 51.37 2.08
CA ALA A 330 40.07 52.09 0.84
C ALA A 330 39.09 53.24 0.55
N LEU A 331 37.82 53.10 0.96
CA LEU A 331 36.76 54.05 0.62
C LEU A 331 36.58 55.16 1.66
N ILE A 332 36.54 54.80 2.96
CA ILE A 332 36.18 55.71 4.06
C ILE A 332 37.20 55.75 5.21
N GLY A 333 38.36 55.12 5.02
CA GLY A 333 39.45 55.09 5.99
C GLY A 333 39.13 54.34 7.28
N GLN A 334 38.14 53.42 7.24
CA GLN A 334 37.71 52.65 8.40
C GLN A 334 37.66 51.17 8.07
N SER A 335 38.54 50.37 8.66
CA SER A 335 38.53 48.92 8.49
C SER A 335 37.44 48.22 9.33
N ASN A 336 36.87 48.88 10.34
CA ASN A 336 35.82 48.29 11.19
C ASN A 336 34.43 48.46 10.57
N VAL A 337 33.98 47.44 9.84
CA VAL A 337 32.67 47.41 9.20
C VAL A 337 31.59 47.07 10.21
N LYS A 338 30.65 47.99 10.41
CA LYS A 338 29.48 47.75 11.26
C LYS A 338 28.68 46.57 10.70
N THR A 339 28.45 45.58 11.56
CA THR A 339 27.75 44.35 11.21
C THR A 339 26.54 44.18 12.11
N LEU A 340 25.37 44.00 11.51
CA LEU A 340 24.18 43.54 12.20
C LEU A 340 24.04 42.04 11.94
N ALA A 341 24.06 41.23 13.00
CA ALA A 341 23.81 39.80 12.88
C ALA A 341 22.32 39.51 13.08
N PHE A 342 21.76 38.64 12.23
CA PHE A 342 20.36 38.25 12.35
C PHE A 342 20.07 37.62 13.72
N SER A 343 18.98 38.05 14.35
CA SER A 343 18.38 37.43 15.53
C SER A 343 16.86 37.48 15.42
N LYS A 344 16.17 36.53 16.05
CA LYS A 344 14.70 36.38 15.93
C LYS A 344 13.91 37.56 16.48
N ASP A 345 14.54 38.38 17.32
CA ASP A 345 13.91 39.51 17.99
C ASP A 345 14.07 40.83 17.20
N LEU A 346 14.80 40.82 16.08
CA LEU A 346 14.96 42.02 15.24
C LEU A 346 13.72 42.25 14.38
N SER A 347 13.21 43.48 14.42
CA SER A 347 12.21 44.00 13.49
C SER A 347 12.86 44.62 12.26
N ILE A 348 12.07 44.86 11.21
CA ILE A 348 12.56 45.57 10.01
C ILE A 348 12.95 47.02 10.33
N ASP A 349 12.29 47.66 11.31
CA ASP A 349 12.61 49.01 11.77
C ASP A 349 13.98 49.06 12.48
N ASP A 350 14.38 47.98 13.15
CA ASP A 350 15.71 47.87 13.74
C ASP A 350 16.80 47.79 12.64
N VAL A 351 16.49 47.13 11.52
CA VAL A 351 17.37 47.08 10.34
C VAL A 351 17.46 48.45 9.67
N ASP A 352 16.34 49.17 9.57
CA ASP A 352 16.29 50.53 9.00
C ASP A 352 17.06 51.52 9.86
N SER A 353 16.89 51.44 11.19
CA SER A 353 17.62 52.23 12.17
C SER A 353 19.12 51.92 12.12
N PHE A 354 19.48 50.65 12.00
CA PHE A 354 20.86 50.22 11.80
C PHE A 354 21.43 50.82 10.51
N LEU A 355 20.75 50.68 9.37
CA LEU A 355 21.26 51.20 8.10
C LEU A 355 21.36 52.73 8.13
N SER A 356 20.36 53.44 8.65
CA SER A 356 20.36 54.89 8.84
C SER A 356 21.54 55.38 9.69
N SER A 357 21.89 54.66 10.76
CA SER A 357 22.96 55.04 11.70
C SER A 357 24.33 54.43 11.39
N ALA A 358 24.38 53.46 10.48
CA ALA A 358 25.61 52.78 10.08
C ALA A 358 26.40 53.59 9.05
N GLY A 359 27.67 53.22 8.86
CA GLY A 359 28.58 53.89 7.94
C GLY A 359 28.22 53.66 6.46
N ARG A 360 29.19 53.96 5.59
CA ARG A 360 29.07 53.79 4.13
C ARG A 360 29.04 52.32 3.70
N VAL A 361 29.90 51.50 4.32
CA VAL A 361 30.00 50.05 4.09
C VAL A 361 29.43 49.32 5.31
N VAL A 362 28.49 48.41 5.08
CA VAL A 362 27.74 47.74 6.15
C VAL A 362 27.52 46.27 5.82
N CYS A 363 27.41 45.45 6.86
CA CYS A 363 27.14 44.02 6.74
C CYS A 363 25.85 43.64 7.47
N LEU A 364 24.96 42.95 6.77
CA LEU A 364 23.83 42.23 7.34
C LEU A 364 24.18 40.73 7.31
N ASP A 365 24.57 40.20 8.46
CA ASP A 365 25.05 38.83 8.59
C ASP A 365 23.94 37.82 8.86
N ASN A 366 23.89 36.77 8.04
CA ASN A 366 22.96 35.66 8.16
C ASN A 366 21.47 36.04 7.99
N PHE A 367 21.17 37.11 7.25
CA PHE A 367 19.77 37.50 6.98
C PHE A 367 19.13 36.61 5.90
N ILE A 368 19.89 36.27 4.86
CA ILE A 368 19.41 35.44 3.74
C ILE A 368 18.91 34.07 4.24
N GLY A 369 17.64 33.75 3.95
CA GLY A 369 16.98 32.51 4.38
C GLY A 369 16.45 32.52 5.82
N ASN A 370 16.66 33.60 6.58
CA ASN A 370 16.22 33.71 7.98
C ASN A 370 15.24 34.87 8.23
N CYS A 371 15.24 35.92 7.40
CA CYS A 371 14.30 37.04 7.47
C CYS A 371 13.31 37.02 6.29
N ASN A 372 12.26 37.85 6.34
CA ASN A 372 11.43 38.11 5.16
C ASN A 372 12.22 38.92 4.13
N GLU A 373 12.71 38.26 3.07
CA GLU A 373 13.52 38.90 2.05
C GLU A 373 12.78 40.04 1.31
N THR A 374 11.45 39.99 1.20
CA THR A 374 10.67 41.03 0.50
C THR A 374 10.68 42.35 1.26
N GLU A 375 10.62 42.29 2.60
CA GLU A 375 10.72 43.47 3.45
C GLU A 375 12.12 44.08 3.37
N LEU A 376 13.16 43.26 3.37
CA LEU A 376 14.54 43.73 3.17
C LEU A 376 14.73 44.46 1.84
N LEU A 377 14.18 43.93 0.74
CA LEU A 377 14.31 44.58 -0.57
C LEU A 377 13.75 46.00 -0.57
N SER A 378 12.56 46.20 0.00
CA SER A 378 11.94 47.53 0.08
C SER A 378 12.76 48.53 0.89
N LEU A 379 13.52 48.02 1.87
CA LEU A 379 14.36 48.84 2.72
C LEU A 379 15.65 49.24 2.00
N PHE A 380 16.24 48.35 1.20
CA PHE A 380 17.44 48.68 0.40
C PHE A 380 17.20 49.84 -0.58
N ASP A 381 15.98 50.00 -1.09
CA ASP A 381 15.60 51.13 -1.94
C ASP A 381 15.70 52.50 -1.24
N ASN A 382 15.60 52.53 0.10
CA ASN A 382 15.74 53.75 0.90
C ASN A 382 17.21 54.06 1.25
N HIS A 383 18.11 53.09 1.10
CA HIS A 383 19.53 53.16 1.51
C HIS A 383 20.48 52.92 0.33
N ARG A 384 20.09 53.35 -0.87
CA ARG A 384 20.87 53.13 -2.10
C ARG A 384 22.22 53.83 -2.10
N ASP A 385 22.43 54.81 -1.22
CA ASP A 385 23.70 55.49 -0.99
C ASP A 385 24.70 54.65 -0.18
N LYS A 386 24.37 53.41 0.24
CA LYS A 386 25.23 52.51 1.03
C LYS A 386 25.72 51.31 0.23
N VAL A 387 26.90 50.79 0.59
CA VAL A 387 27.42 49.50 0.11
C VAL A 387 27.00 48.44 1.13
N ILE A 388 25.95 47.70 0.79
CA ILE A 388 25.34 46.72 1.69
C ILE A 388 25.81 45.32 1.30
N PHE A 389 26.47 44.63 2.24
CA PHE A 389 26.82 43.23 2.10
C PHE A 389 25.84 42.34 2.87
N LEU A 390 25.42 41.24 2.24
CA LEU A 390 24.61 40.18 2.81
C LEU A 390 25.48 38.93 2.90
N THR A 391 25.87 38.52 4.10
CA THR A 391 26.76 37.37 4.27
C THR A 391 26.00 36.07 4.52
N VAL A 392 26.42 35.01 3.82
CA VAL A 392 25.93 33.63 4.02
C VAL A 392 27.04 32.75 4.60
N ALA A 393 26.67 31.81 5.48
CA ALA A 393 27.63 30.87 6.07
C ALA A 393 28.22 29.89 5.04
N TYR A 394 27.38 29.46 4.08
CA TYR A 394 27.76 28.56 2.98
C TYR A 394 27.07 29.04 1.70
N ASP A 395 27.78 29.05 0.57
CA ASP A 395 27.21 29.50 -0.72
C ASP A 395 25.98 28.69 -1.14
N ARG A 396 25.93 27.40 -0.78
CA ARG A 396 24.78 26.53 -1.06
C ARG A 396 23.46 27.03 -0.46
N THR A 397 23.50 27.88 0.57
CA THR A 397 22.28 28.54 1.10
C THR A 397 21.52 29.29 0.01
N ILE A 398 22.22 29.89 -0.94
CA ILE A 398 21.65 30.69 -2.03
C ILE A 398 20.78 29.82 -2.95
N HIS A 399 21.04 28.52 -3.06
CA HIS A 399 20.24 27.59 -3.86
C HIS A 399 18.77 27.50 -3.40
N TYR A 400 18.52 27.81 -2.12
CA TYR A 400 17.19 27.74 -1.51
C TYR A 400 16.49 29.10 -1.47
N VAL A 401 17.15 30.16 -1.93
CA VAL A 401 16.58 31.51 -1.99
C VAL A 401 15.78 31.66 -3.27
N SER A 402 14.69 32.43 -3.22
CA SER A 402 13.89 32.71 -4.41
C SER A 402 14.74 33.33 -5.51
N GLY A 403 14.66 32.76 -6.72
CA GLY A 403 15.31 33.34 -7.90
C GLY A 403 14.87 34.78 -8.18
N GLU A 404 13.66 35.18 -7.76
CA GLU A 404 13.19 36.55 -7.89
C GLU A 404 13.89 37.51 -6.91
N PHE A 405 14.24 37.07 -5.69
CA PHE A 405 15.01 37.88 -4.77
C PHE A 405 16.44 38.10 -5.28
N LEU A 406 17.05 37.06 -5.84
CA LEU A 406 18.40 37.15 -6.42
C LEU A 406 18.48 38.14 -7.58
N ARG A 407 17.34 38.56 -8.15
CA ARG A 407 17.32 39.63 -9.16
C ARG A 407 17.65 41.01 -8.60
N TYR A 408 17.52 41.19 -7.30
CA TYR A 408 17.77 42.46 -6.64
C TYR A 408 19.05 42.44 -5.81
N CYS A 409 19.91 41.44 -6.04
CA CYS A 409 21.20 41.30 -5.37
C CYS A 409 22.30 40.98 -6.39
N GLN A 410 23.53 41.39 -6.09
CA GLN A 410 24.72 40.97 -6.82
C GLN A 410 25.35 39.78 -6.10
N TYR A 411 25.49 38.64 -6.77
CA TYR A 411 26.21 37.50 -6.20
C TYR A 411 27.70 37.65 -6.46
N LEU A 412 28.50 37.55 -5.41
CA LEU A 412 29.95 37.64 -5.45
C LEU A 412 30.57 36.46 -4.71
N ASN A 413 31.41 35.69 -5.40
CA ASN A 413 32.11 34.57 -4.82
C ASN A 413 33.61 34.67 -5.06
N LEU A 414 34.34 34.72 -3.95
CA LEU A 414 35.80 34.87 -3.91
C LEU A 414 36.50 33.70 -3.23
N ASN A 415 35.81 32.56 -3.08
CA ASN A 415 36.29 31.39 -2.32
C ASN A 415 37.61 30.81 -2.88
N ARG A 416 37.95 31.10 -4.14
CA ARG A 416 39.16 30.61 -4.81
C ARG A 416 40.39 31.46 -4.51
N ILE A 417 40.23 32.61 -3.84
CA ILE A 417 41.30 33.51 -3.46
C ILE A 417 41.64 33.26 -1.99
N ALA A 418 42.61 32.38 -1.75
CA ALA A 418 42.97 31.91 -0.41
C ALA A 418 43.38 33.04 0.56
N ALA A 419 43.95 34.14 0.05
CA ALA A 419 44.33 35.29 0.86
C ALA A 419 43.12 35.91 1.61
N LEU A 420 41.93 35.89 1.01
CA LEU A 420 40.73 36.46 1.62
C LEU A 420 40.19 35.61 2.79
N SER A 421 40.46 34.29 2.80
CA SER A 421 40.05 33.39 3.88
C SER A 421 41.14 33.20 4.95
N ALA A 422 42.35 33.72 4.73
CA ALA A 422 43.48 33.57 5.64
C ALA A 422 43.36 34.40 6.94
N ASN A 423 42.33 35.25 7.07
CA ASN A 423 42.15 36.19 8.19
C ASN A 423 43.39 37.05 8.47
N ALA A 424 44.12 37.45 7.40
CA ALA A 424 45.25 38.36 7.52
C ALA A 424 44.80 39.69 8.16
N GLU A 425 45.64 40.24 9.03
CA GLU A 425 45.41 41.55 9.63
C GLU A 425 45.68 42.63 8.57
N LEU A 426 44.71 43.52 8.37
CA LEU A 426 44.84 44.63 7.43
C LEU A 426 45.61 45.77 8.12
N THR A 427 46.85 46.00 7.69
CA THR A 427 47.74 47.03 8.26
C THR A 427 48.03 48.16 7.27
N GLU A 428 47.38 48.16 6.11
CA GLU A 428 47.51 49.23 5.11
C GLU A 428 46.94 50.55 5.64
N ASP A 429 47.59 51.67 5.30
CA ASP A 429 47.17 52.99 5.77
C ASP A 429 45.73 53.30 5.29
N PRO A 430 44.88 53.89 6.15
CA PRO A 430 43.50 54.22 5.80
C PRO A 430 43.45 55.29 4.70
N SER A 431 42.60 55.08 3.70
CA SER A 431 42.40 56.01 2.58
C SER A 431 40.94 56.49 2.52
N THR A 432 40.69 57.69 2.01
CA THR A 432 39.34 58.21 1.83
C THR A 432 39.20 58.74 0.42
N VAL A 433 38.16 58.31 -0.28
CA VAL A 433 37.88 58.75 -1.66
C VAL A 433 36.66 59.65 -1.64
N GLU A 434 36.72 60.75 -2.38
CA GLU A 434 35.57 61.64 -2.56
C GLU A 434 34.47 60.92 -3.35
N GLU A 435 33.20 61.02 -2.92
CA GLU A 435 32.07 60.38 -3.59
C GLU A 435 31.06 61.39 -4.12
N VAL A 436 30.47 61.09 -5.28
CA VAL A 436 29.42 61.86 -5.94
C VAL A 436 28.15 61.04 -6.10
N GLU A 437 26.99 61.69 -6.15
CA GLU A 437 25.74 61.01 -6.51
C GLU A 437 25.78 60.52 -7.96
N PHE A 438 25.34 59.28 -8.15
CA PHE A 438 25.40 58.56 -9.41
C PHE A 438 24.06 57.94 -9.76
N GLU A 439 23.60 58.15 -10.99
CA GLU A 439 22.45 57.45 -11.56
C GLU A 439 22.95 56.42 -12.58
N PHE A 440 22.69 55.15 -12.28
CA PHE A 440 23.03 54.05 -13.16
C PHE A 440 22.23 54.13 -14.47
N GLN A 441 22.92 54.38 -15.58
CA GLN A 441 22.35 54.34 -16.93
C GLN A 441 22.33 52.89 -17.44
N GLY A 442 21.31 52.14 -17.05
CA GLY A 442 21.19 50.72 -17.39
C GLY A 442 20.45 50.45 -18.68
N ILE A 443 21.10 50.56 -19.85
CA ILE A 443 20.67 49.85 -21.08
C ILE A 443 21.91 49.54 -21.94
N SER A 444 22.50 48.34 -21.78
CA SER A 444 23.44 47.81 -22.78
C SER A 444 22.65 47.29 -23.98
N GLN A 445 23.06 47.63 -25.20
CA GLN A 445 22.51 47.02 -26.41
C GLN A 445 22.94 45.55 -26.50
N ASP A 446 22.05 44.69 -26.98
CA ASP A 446 22.35 43.27 -27.17
C ASP A 446 23.60 43.13 -28.07
N ASN A 447 24.63 42.50 -27.53
CA ASN A 447 25.92 42.34 -28.18
C ASN A 447 26.34 40.87 -28.20
N ARG A 448 27.40 40.55 -28.93
CA ARG A 448 27.83 39.15 -29.08
C ARG A 448 28.19 38.48 -27.75
N TYR A 449 28.66 39.23 -26.76
CA TYR A 449 29.08 38.72 -25.46
C TYR A 449 27.89 38.53 -24.51
N SER A 450 26.87 39.40 -24.56
CA SER A 450 25.60 39.18 -23.86
C SER A 450 24.88 37.94 -24.39
N SER A 451 24.85 37.74 -25.71
CA SER A 451 24.31 36.52 -26.33
C SER A 451 25.11 35.27 -25.97
N LEU A 452 26.45 35.37 -25.93
CA LEU A 452 27.33 34.30 -25.49
C LEU A 452 27.05 33.88 -24.04
N LEU A 453 26.87 34.86 -23.13
CA LEU A 453 26.49 34.59 -21.75
C LEU A 453 25.09 33.96 -21.67
N ARG A 454 24.12 34.47 -22.44
CA ARG A 454 22.75 33.98 -22.47
C ARG A 454 22.70 32.49 -22.80
N GLU A 455 23.44 32.06 -23.82
CA GLU A 455 23.58 30.65 -24.20
C GLU A 455 24.21 29.81 -23.07
N MET A 456 25.30 30.28 -22.44
CA MET A 456 25.94 29.57 -21.32
C MET A 456 25.00 29.41 -20.12
N LEU A 457 24.33 30.49 -19.71
CA LEU A 457 23.41 30.46 -18.57
C LEU A 457 22.20 29.56 -18.84
N GLY A 458 21.70 29.53 -20.08
CA GLY A 458 20.66 28.60 -20.50
C GLY A 458 21.11 27.14 -20.39
N GLU A 459 22.33 26.81 -20.81
CA GLU A 459 22.92 25.47 -20.67
C GLU A 459 23.15 25.09 -19.20
N PHE A 460 23.50 26.05 -18.33
CA PHE A 460 23.63 25.83 -16.89
C PHE A 460 22.28 25.70 -16.14
N GLY A 461 21.17 25.99 -16.81
CA GLY A 461 19.82 25.88 -16.21
C GLY A 461 19.40 27.07 -15.34
N PHE A 462 19.92 28.28 -15.59
CA PHE A 462 19.46 29.49 -14.91
C PHE A 462 18.03 29.85 -15.33
N LEU A 463 17.27 30.49 -14.43
CA LEU A 463 15.94 31.01 -14.75
C LEU A 463 16.03 32.16 -15.76
N GLN A 464 15.11 32.19 -16.74
CA GLN A 464 15.13 33.20 -17.81
C GLN A 464 15.18 34.64 -17.30
N SER A 465 14.48 34.93 -16.19
CA SER A 465 14.47 36.28 -15.58
C SER A 465 15.86 36.71 -15.07
N LEU A 466 16.62 35.78 -14.48
CA LEU A 466 18.01 35.99 -14.05
C LEU A 466 18.97 36.08 -15.23
N ILE A 467 18.74 35.29 -16.29
CA ILE A 467 19.55 35.33 -17.51
C ILE A 467 19.51 36.74 -18.12
N GLU A 468 18.32 37.28 -18.36
CA GLU A 468 18.20 38.58 -19.02
C GLU A 468 18.82 39.69 -18.17
N GLN A 469 18.61 39.67 -16.86
CA GLN A 469 19.21 40.65 -15.95
C GLN A 469 20.74 40.60 -16.00
N LYS A 470 21.35 39.42 -15.86
CA LYS A 470 22.82 39.28 -15.92
C LYS A 470 23.37 39.73 -17.27
N CYS A 471 22.68 39.41 -18.36
CA CYS A 471 23.06 39.85 -19.71
C CYS A 471 23.02 41.38 -19.88
N THR A 472 22.17 42.12 -19.16
CA THR A 472 22.14 43.60 -19.24
C THR A 472 23.44 44.26 -18.76
N ALA A 473 24.20 43.59 -17.88
CA ALA A 473 25.44 44.12 -17.33
C ALA A 473 26.67 43.85 -18.21
N ILE A 474 26.48 43.20 -19.37
CA ILE A 474 27.55 42.83 -20.30
C ILE A 474 27.57 43.80 -21.48
N SER A 475 28.62 44.62 -21.58
CA SER A 475 28.86 45.52 -22.71
C SER A 475 30.05 45.08 -23.57
N ASP A 476 31.01 44.37 -22.98
CA ASP A 476 32.21 43.89 -23.66
C ASP A 476 32.68 42.51 -23.15
N GLU A 477 33.84 42.06 -23.65
CA GLU A 477 34.42 40.78 -23.24
C GLU A 477 34.92 40.77 -21.80
N GLN A 478 35.42 41.90 -21.31
CA GLN A 478 35.94 42.01 -19.95
C GLN A 478 34.81 41.89 -18.93
N ASP A 479 33.64 42.48 -19.22
CA ASP A 479 32.42 42.26 -18.45
C ASP A 479 32.05 40.79 -18.37
N LEU A 480 32.04 40.10 -19.52
CA LEU A 480 31.77 38.67 -19.57
C LEU A 480 32.76 37.89 -18.71
N CYS A 481 34.05 38.17 -18.84
CA CYS A 481 35.09 37.45 -18.10
C CYS A 481 34.99 37.68 -16.58
N ARG A 482 34.74 38.92 -16.15
CA ARG A 482 34.51 39.28 -14.74
C ARG A 482 33.31 38.52 -14.17
N MET A 483 32.20 38.54 -14.90
CA MET A 483 30.97 37.87 -14.48
C MET A 483 31.14 36.34 -14.43
N LEU A 484 31.85 35.75 -15.39
CA LEU A 484 32.18 34.32 -15.35
C LEU A 484 33.07 33.99 -14.15
N ALA A 485 34.09 34.80 -13.86
CA ALA A 485 35.08 34.52 -12.82
C ALA A 485 34.50 34.54 -11.39
N PHE A 486 33.67 35.53 -11.07
CA PHE A 486 33.30 35.86 -9.69
C PHE A 486 31.82 35.70 -9.37
N ASP A 487 30.98 35.45 -10.37
CA ASP A 487 29.53 35.27 -10.19
C ASP A 487 29.10 33.92 -10.78
N VAL A 488 29.11 33.77 -12.11
CA VAL A 488 28.44 32.67 -12.81
C VAL A 488 29.11 31.31 -12.60
N LEU A 489 30.43 31.16 -12.87
CA LEU A 489 31.09 29.86 -12.73
C LEU A 489 31.18 29.41 -11.25
N PRO A 490 31.49 30.29 -10.29
CA PRO A 490 31.34 29.95 -8.88
C PRO A 490 29.91 29.59 -8.49
N TYR A 491 28.89 30.29 -9.01
CA TYR A 491 27.49 29.94 -8.74
C TYR A 491 27.17 28.52 -9.23
N CYS A 492 27.63 28.15 -10.42
CA CYS A 492 27.50 26.78 -10.93
C CYS A 492 28.12 25.75 -9.99
N MET A 493 29.35 25.97 -9.54
CA MET A 493 30.08 25.00 -8.70
C MET A 493 29.60 24.97 -7.24
N ASP A 494 29.44 26.12 -6.61
CA ASP A 494 29.22 26.21 -5.16
C ASP A 494 27.74 26.26 -4.79
N VAL A 495 26.92 26.89 -5.65
CA VAL A 495 25.48 27.05 -5.41
C VAL A 495 24.70 25.94 -6.08
N LEU A 496 24.90 25.69 -7.38
CA LEU A 496 24.18 24.65 -8.12
C LEU A 496 24.80 23.25 -7.99
N GLN A 497 26.09 23.16 -7.65
CA GLN A 497 26.86 21.89 -7.60
C GLN A 497 26.91 21.16 -8.95
N ILE A 498 27.05 21.93 -10.04
CA ILE A 498 27.28 21.41 -11.39
C ILE A 498 28.71 21.74 -11.84
N ALA A 499 29.33 20.83 -12.60
CA ALA A 499 30.64 21.08 -13.18
C ALA A 499 30.44 21.88 -14.49
N PRO A 500 30.81 23.18 -14.54
CA PRO A 500 30.41 24.06 -15.64
C PRO A 500 31.01 23.61 -16.98
N TYR A 501 32.25 23.12 -16.98
CA TYR A 501 32.92 22.59 -18.17
C TYR A 501 32.35 21.26 -18.69
N ASN A 502 31.58 20.52 -17.89
CA ASN A 502 30.87 19.32 -18.36
C ASN A 502 29.43 19.62 -18.78
N THR A 503 28.92 20.80 -18.40
CA THR A 503 27.51 21.16 -18.58
C THR A 503 27.31 22.03 -19.81
N SER A 504 28.19 22.99 -20.07
CA SER A 504 28.02 23.97 -21.15
C SER A 504 28.99 23.73 -22.31
N GLU A 505 28.47 23.27 -23.45
CA GLU A 505 29.23 23.24 -24.70
C GLU A 505 29.70 24.64 -25.10
N ARG A 506 28.88 25.66 -24.81
CA ARG A 506 29.22 27.04 -25.15
C ARG A 506 30.39 27.57 -24.35
N LEU A 507 30.47 27.24 -23.06
CA LEU A 507 31.62 27.51 -22.21
C LEU A 507 32.87 26.82 -22.76
N ILE A 508 32.80 25.53 -23.13
CA ILE A 508 33.94 24.80 -23.70
C ILE A 508 34.42 25.48 -24.99
N LYS A 509 33.52 25.88 -25.88
CA LYS A 509 33.89 26.56 -27.15
C LYS A 509 34.56 27.91 -26.91
N TYR A 510 34.16 28.64 -25.86
CA TYR A 510 34.71 29.97 -25.57
C TYR A 510 35.98 29.94 -24.70
N ALA A 511 35.95 29.19 -23.60
CA ALA A 511 36.95 29.15 -22.55
C ALA A 511 37.56 27.74 -22.31
N GLY A 512 37.38 26.79 -23.24
CA GLY A 512 38.12 25.52 -23.28
C GLY A 512 39.49 25.65 -23.99
N ASP A 513 40.17 24.53 -24.24
CA ASP A 513 41.55 24.53 -24.75
C ASP A 513 41.72 25.29 -26.08
N ALA A 514 40.80 25.04 -27.02
CA ALA A 514 40.74 25.72 -28.32
C ALA A 514 40.00 27.07 -28.27
N GLY A 515 39.53 27.49 -27.10
CA GLY A 515 38.78 28.71 -26.87
C GLY A 515 39.61 29.99 -27.02
N ARG A 516 38.93 31.09 -27.34
CA ARG A 516 39.53 32.42 -27.56
C ARG A 516 39.52 33.34 -26.32
N CYS A 517 38.87 32.92 -25.22
CA CYS A 517 38.83 33.70 -23.99
C CYS A 517 40.25 33.96 -23.44
N SER A 518 40.56 35.21 -23.09
CA SER A 518 41.85 35.61 -22.53
C SER A 518 42.12 34.99 -21.16
N TYR A 519 41.08 34.72 -20.37
CA TYR A 519 41.19 34.16 -19.01
C TYR A 519 40.89 32.66 -18.94
N LYS A 520 40.97 31.93 -20.08
CA LYS A 520 40.65 30.49 -20.12
C LYS A 520 41.50 29.65 -19.16
N ASN A 521 42.77 30.00 -18.96
CA ASN A 521 43.66 29.27 -18.06
C ASN A 521 43.22 29.45 -16.60
N LEU A 522 42.88 30.68 -16.20
CA LEU A 522 42.32 30.99 -14.90
C LEU A 522 41.01 30.21 -14.67
N PHE A 523 40.07 30.26 -15.61
CA PHE A 523 38.78 29.58 -15.48
C PHE A 523 38.93 28.07 -15.40
N LYS A 524 39.79 27.47 -16.23
CA LYS A 524 40.09 26.04 -16.15
C LYS A 524 40.74 25.66 -14.82
N GLY A 525 41.69 26.47 -14.35
CA GLY A 525 42.36 26.28 -13.07
C GLY A 525 41.40 26.26 -11.88
N TRP A 526 40.36 27.09 -11.94
CA TRP A 526 39.37 27.23 -10.86
C TRP A 526 38.14 26.32 -10.98
N PHE A 527 37.70 25.96 -12.21
CA PHE A 527 36.37 25.39 -12.42
C PHE A 527 36.30 24.15 -13.34
N ALA A 528 37.42 23.67 -13.89
CA ALA A 528 37.41 22.48 -14.76
C ALA A 528 37.68 21.15 -14.03
N ARG A 529 37.78 21.16 -12.70
CA ARG A 529 38.08 19.99 -11.87
C ARG A 529 36.82 19.28 -11.38
#